data_AF-A0A7C8CP49-F1
#
_entry.id   AF-A0A7C8CP49-F1
#
_cell.length_a   1.000
_cell.length_b   1.000
_cell.length_c   1.000
_cell.angle_alpha   90.00
_cell.angle_beta   90.00
_cell.angle_gamma   90.00
#
_symmetry.space_group_name_H-M   'P 1'
#
loop_
_entity.id
_entity.type
_entity.pdbx_description
1 polymer ?
#
loop_
_entity_poly.entity_id
_entity_poly.type
_entity_poly.pdbx_seq_one_letter_code
_entity_poly.pdbx_strand_id
1 'polypeptide(L)'
;EVFVEDKLFATLDPVSRRLRFPRDREVIITDTVGFIRDLPADLMTAFRATLEEMRDASLLVHVVDATAPDLERRMSAVRTVLDNIELAEKPELLVFNQIDLLPEGEANALTQRHGGVAVSALRGEGLIELLRAAECVLWGDQAKAEVGHSLTDDWTVDGR
;
A
#
# COMPACT_ATOMS: atom_id res chain seq x y z
N GLU A 1 15.47 -9.88 -5.50
CA GLU A 1 14.46 -9.59 -6.54
C GLU A 1 13.09 -10.11 -6.07
N VAL A 2 12.03 -9.32 -6.20
CA VAL A 2 10.65 -9.77 -5.95
C VAL A 2 10.07 -10.18 -7.30
N PHE A 3 9.70 -11.46 -7.42
CA PHE A 3 9.19 -12.04 -8.65
C PHE A 3 7.71 -11.66 -8.80
N VAL A 4 7.34 -10.97 -9.88
CA VAL A 4 5.94 -10.62 -10.18
C VAL A 4 5.48 -11.54 -11.31
N GLU A 5 4.53 -12.42 -11.03
CA GLU A 5 3.95 -13.36 -12.01
C GLU A 5 2.42 -13.27 -11.94
N ASP A 6 1.72 -13.39 -13.07
CA ASP A 6 0.25 -13.48 -13.19
C ASP A 6 -0.28 -14.82 -12.64
N LYS A 7 0.16 -15.20 -11.43
CA LYS A 7 -0.30 -16.39 -10.72
C LYS A 7 -1.22 -15.98 -9.58
N LEU A 8 -2.10 -16.92 -9.22
CA LEU A 8 -3.12 -16.77 -8.18
C LEU A 8 -2.58 -16.24 -6.84
N PHE A 9 -1.29 -16.36 -6.56
CA PHE A 9 -0.65 -15.74 -5.41
C PHE A 9 0.70 -15.18 -5.86
N ALA A 10 0.77 -13.87 -6.12
CA ALA A 10 2.04 -13.22 -6.49
C ALA A 10 3.04 -13.21 -5.31
N THR A 11 2.53 -13.11 -4.08
CA THR A 11 3.29 -13.26 -2.83
C THR A 11 2.57 -14.29 -1.95
N LEU A 12 3.22 -15.40 -1.59
CA LEU A 12 2.67 -16.47 -0.74
C LEU A 12 3.14 -16.40 0.71
N ASP A 13 4.38 -15.94 0.92
CA ASP A 13 4.98 -15.73 2.24
C ASP A 13 5.14 -14.22 2.47
N PRO A 14 4.72 -13.66 3.61
CA PRO A 14 4.90 -12.25 3.87
C PRO A 14 6.39 -11.89 3.92
N VAL A 15 6.78 -10.82 3.24
CA VAL A 15 8.18 -10.35 3.20
C VAL A 15 8.27 -9.02 3.91
N SER A 16 8.92 -9.00 5.08
CA SER A 16 9.21 -7.76 5.80
C SER A 16 10.54 -7.14 5.35
N ARG A 17 10.52 -5.86 5.00
CA ARG A 17 11.72 -5.04 4.76
C ARG A 17 11.70 -3.81 5.67
N ARG A 18 12.88 -3.45 6.17
CA ARG A 18 13.08 -2.20 6.91
C ARG A 18 13.33 -1.08 5.92
N LEU A 19 12.56 -0.01 6.03
CA LEU A 19 12.83 1.25 5.35
C LEU A 19 13.15 2.31 6.39
N ARG A 20 14.19 3.08 6.11
CA ARG A 20 14.47 4.31 6.84
C ARG A 20 13.64 5.42 6.22
N PHE A 21 12.70 5.93 6.99
CA PHE A 21 12.04 7.19 6.69
C PHE A 21 12.98 8.35 7.06
N PRO A 22 12.79 9.54 6.47
CA PRO A 22 13.45 10.75 6.92
C PRO A 22 13.32 10.92 8.46
N ARG A 23 14.34 11.52 9.08
CA ARG A 23 14.40 11.81 10.54
C ARG A 23 14.66 10.60 11.47
N ASP A 24 15.51 9.66 11.05
CA ASP A 24 15.87 8.45 11.84
C ASP A 24 14.66 7.59 12.27
N ARG A 25 13.55 7.69 11.54
CA ARG A 25 12.37 6.86 11.79
C ARG A 25 12.49 5.58 11.01
N GLU A 26 12.37 4.45 11.71
CA GLU A 26 12.39 3.14 11.09
C GLU A 26 10.96 2.65 10.90
N VAL A 27 10.62 2.24 9.67
CA VAL A 27 9.35 1.61 9.35
C VAL A 27 9.63 0.21 8.82
N ILE A 28 8.86 -0.75 9.29
CA ILE A 28 8.85 -2.09 8.75
C ILE A 28 7.69 -2.16 7.76
N ILE A 29 8.01 -2.44 6.50
CA ILE A 29 7.01 -2.76 5.48
C ILE A 29 6.93 -4.26 5.36
N THR A 30 5.75 -4.81 5.63
CA THR A 30 5.46 -6.22 5.39
C THR A 30 4.63 -6.33 4.11
N ASP A 31 5.21 -6.90 3.06
CA ASP A 31 4.46 -7.34 1.89
C ASP A 31 3.59 -8.53 2.29
N THR A 32 2.31 -8.50 1.95
CA THR A 32 1.33 -9.49 2.42
C THR A 32 0.81 -10.31 1.26
N VAL A 33 0.11 -11.40 1.56
CA VAL A 33 -0.53 -12.19 0.51
C VAL A 33 -1.59 -11.34 -0.19
N GLY A 34 -1.47 -11.22 -1.51
CA GLY A 34 -2.42 -10.46 -2.31
C GLY A 34 -3.84 -11.00 -2.17
N PHE A 35 -4.81 -10.11 -1.98
CA PHE A 35 -6.22 -10.48 -1.90
C PHE A 35 -6.74 -10.89 -3.29
N ILE A 36 -7.03 -12.17 -3.47
CA ILE A 36 -7.80 -12.63 -4.62
C ILE A 36 -9.28 -12.38 -4.33
N ARG A 37 -10.04 -11.99 -5.36
CA ARG A 37 -11.51 -11.98 -5.32
C ARG A 37 -12.03 -13.31 -4.76
N ASP A 38 -13.06 -13.24 -3.92
CA ASP A 38 -13.79 -14.40 -3.43
C ASP A 38 -12.89 -15.49 -2.82
N LEU A 39 -11.96 -15.09 -1.94
CA LEU A 39 -11.17 -16.02 -1.12
C LEU A 39 -12.11 -17.11 -0.54
N PRO A 40 -11.99 -18.38 -0.98
CA PRO A 40 -12.84 -19.44 -0.47
C PRO A 40 -12.74 -19.50 1.05
N ALA A 41 -13.83 -19.79 1.76
CA ALA A 41 -13.86 -19.78 3.22
C ALA A 41 -12.76 -20.67 3.85
N ASP A 42 -12.47 -21.81 3.21
CA ASP A 42 -11.41 -22.73 3.63
C ASP A 42 -10.01 -22.09 3.51
N LEU A 43 -9.82 -21.28 2.48
CA LEU A 43 -8.57 -20.57 2.23
C LEU A 43 -8.43 -19.35 3.16
N MET A 44 -9.55 -18.67 3.46
CA MET A 44 -9.60 -17.63 4.49
C MET A 44 -9.15 -18.17 5.85
N THR A 45 -9.59 -19.39 6.20
CA THR A 45 -9.18 -20.06 7.45
C THR A 45 -7.69 -20.36 7.46
N ALA A 46 -7.13 -20.82 6.33
CA ALA A 46 -5.71 -21.12 6.20
C ALA A 46 -4.81 -19.87 6.27
N PHE A 47 -5.26 -18.74 5.71
CA PHE A 47 -4.51 -17.48 5.75
C PHE A 47 -4.82 -16.61 6.97
N ARG A 48 -5.81 -16.98 7.79
CA ARG A 48 -6.21 -16.18 8.94
C ARG A 48 -5.03 -15.85 9.85
N ALA A 49 -4.19 -16.83 10.17
CA ALA A 49 -3.01 -16.60 11.01
C ALA A 49 -2.03 -15.60 10.37
N THR A 50 -1.82 -15.66 9.06
CA THR A 50 -0.96 -14.73 8.31
C THR A 50 -1.56 -13.33 8.21
N LEU A 51 -2.89 -13.23 8.08
CA LEU A 51 -3.61 -11.96 8.06
C LEU A 51 -3.73 -11.35 9.47
N GLU A 52 -3.74 -12.18 10.52
CA GLU A 52 -3.72 -11.73 11.90
C GLU A 52 -2.43 -10.97 12.24
N GLU A 53 -1.31 -11.24 11.56
CA GLU A 53 -0.07 -10.44 11.71
C GLU A 53 -0.28 -8.98 11.29
N MET A 54 -1.27 -8.67 10.45
CA MET A 54 -1.63 -7.29 10.11
C MET A 54 -2.24 -6.53 11.32
N ARG A 55 -2.66 -7.22 12.38
CA ARG A 55 -3.18 -6.58 13.62
C ARG A 55 -2.15 -5.69 14.30
N ASP A 56 -0.87 -5.93 14.10
CA ASP A 56 0.19 -5.09 14.67
C ASP A 56 0.53 -3.89 13.78
N ALA A 57 0.04 -3.84 12.55
CA ALA A 57 0.31 -2.75 11.62
C ALA A 57 -0.29 -1.42 12.11
N SER A 58 0.50 -0.34 12.09
CA SER A 58 0.01 1.01 12.39
C SER A 58 -0.72 1.66 11.21
N LEU A 59 -0.49 1.17 9.99
CA LEU A 59 -1.09 1.64 8.74
C LEU A 59 -1.22 0.46 7.78
N LEU A 60 -2.39 0.34 7.15
CA LEU A 60 -2.61 -0.56 6.02
C LEU A 60 -2.46 0.24 4.72
N VAL A 61 -1.59 -0.22 3.83
CA VAL A 61 -1.45 0.34 2.48
C VAL A 61 -2.23 -0.55 1.52
N HIS A 62 -3.37 -0.05 1.04
CA HIS A 62 -4.23 -0.81 0.14
C HIS A 62 -3.93 -0.38 -1.30
N VAL A 63 -3.13 -1.21 -1.96
CA VAL A 63 -2.72 -1.02 -3.35
C VAL A 63 -3.81 -1.52 -4.28
N VAL A 64 -4.33 -0.63 -5.12
CA VAL A 64 -5.40 -0.88 -6.09
C VAL A 64 -4.82 -0.75 -7.49
N ASP A 65 -5.05 -1.75 -8.33
CA ASP A 65 -4.81 -1.64 -9.77
C ASP A 65 -5.78 -0.61 -10.36
N ALA A 66 -5.24 0.55 -10.77
CA ALA A 66 -6.03 1.67 -11.27
C ALA A 66 -6.62 1.43 -12.66
N THR A 67 -6.10 0.44 -13.40
CA THR A 67 -6.57 0.07 -14.75
C THR A 67 -7.75 -0.91 -14.69
N ALA A 68 -8.02 -1.47 -13.51
CA ALA A 68 -9.07 -2.46 -13.34
C ALA A 68 -10.47 -1.86 -13.60
N PRO A 69 -11.24 -2.40 -14.56
CA PRO A 69 -12.58 -1.88 -14.85
C PRO A 69 -13.59 -2.11 -13.72
N ASP A 70 -13.27 -3.00 -12.77
CA ASP A 70 -14.07 -3.34 -11.60
C ASP A 70 -13.41 -2.92 -10.27
N LEU A 71 -12.56 -1.88 -10.29
CA LEU A 71 -11.78 -1.45 -9.12
C LEU A 71 -12.63 -1.21 -7.88
N GLU A 72 -13.80 -0.56 -7.98
CA GLU A 72 -14.62 -0.29 -6.78
C GLU A 72 -15.13 -1.58 -6.13
N ARG A 73 -15.46 -2.58 -6.95
CA ARG A 73 -15.88 -3.90 -6.46
C ARG A 73 -14.72 -4.60 -5.76
N ARG A 74 -13.50 -4.52 -6.32
CA ARG A 74 -12.29 -5.12 -5.71
C ARG A 74 -11.95 -4.45 -4.39
N MET A 75 -11.99 -3.11 -4.33
CA MET A 75 -11.80 -2.35 -3.11
C MET A 75 -12.81 -2.75 -2.03
N SER A 76 -14.08 -2.88 -2.40
CA SER A 76 -15.15 -3.33 -1.49
C SER A 76 -14.88 -4.75 -0.96
N ALA A 77 -14.47 -5.67 -1.83
CA ALA A 77 -14.13 -7.04 -1.43
C ALA A 77 -12.98 -7.08 -0.41
N VAL A 78 -11.91 -6.31 -0.63
CA VAL A 78 -10.80 -6.22 0.34
C VAL A 78 -11.30 -5.67 1.67
N ARG A 79 -12.11 -4.61 1.67
CA ARG A 79 -12.68 -4.04 2.90
C ARG A 79 -13.57 -5.04 3.65
N THR A 80 -14.36 -5.85 2.95
CA THR A 80 -15.12 -6.93 3.57
C THR A 80 -14.21 -7.97 4.23
N VAL A 81 -13.08 -8.32 3.60
CA VAL A 81 -12.12 -9.24 4.23
C VAL A 81 -11.51 -8.60 5.48
N LEU A 82 -11.06 -7.35 5.41
CA LEU A 82 -10.52 -6.62 6.56
C LEU A 82 -11.53 -6.52 7.71
N ASP A 83 -12.81 -6.30 7.42
CA ASP A 83 -13.89 -6.29 8.42
C ASP A 83 -14.05 -7.66 9.09
N ASN A 84 -14.06 -8.75 8.32
CA ASN A 84 -14.19 -10.11 8.84
C ASN A 84 -13.03 -10.54 9.78
N ILE A 85 -11.88 -9.88 9.67
CA ILE A 85 -10.71 -10.12 10.53
C ILE A 85 -10.48 -9.00 11.55
N GLU A 86 -11.48 -8.14 11.76
CA GLU A 86 -11.51 -7.07 12.78
C GLU A 86 -10.44 -5.99 12.57
N LEU A 87 -10.13 -5.68 11.30
CA LEU A 87 -9.14 -4.67 10.90
C LEU A 87 -9.75 -3.41 10.27
N ALA A 88 -11.09 -3.32 10.18
CA ALA A 88 -11.77 -2.19 9.53
C ALA A 88 -11.47 -0.83 10.18
N GLU A 89 -11.12 -0.79 11.48
CA GLU A 89 -10.80 0.46 12.19
C GLU A 89 -9.33 0.91 11.99
N LYS A 90 -8.48 0.09 11.37
CA LYS A 90 -7.09 0.48 11.14
C LYS A 90 -7.01 1.61 10.11
N PRO A 91 -6.05 2.54 10.27
CA PRO A 91 -5.78 3.54 9.23
C PRO A 91 -5.48 2.84 7.90
N GLU A 92 -6.21 3.25 6.85
CA GLU A 92 -6.06 2.76 5.47
C GLU A 92 -5.56 3.91 4.59
N LEU A 93 -4.47 3.68 3.84
CA LEU A 93 -4.03 4.55 2.76
C LEU A 93 -4.25 3.85 1.43
N LEU A 94 -5.15 4.38 0.61
CA LEU A 94 -5.39 3.91 -0.75
C LEU A 94 -4.26 4.35 -1.69
N VAL A 95 -3.78 3.41 -2.50
CA VAL A 95 -2.72 3.63 -3.48
C VAL A 95 -3.16 3.10 -4.83
N PHE A 96 -3.51 3.99 -5.76
CA PHE A 96 -3.85 3.63 -7.13
C PHE A 96 -2.58 3.43 -7.94
N ASN A 97 -2.18 2.18 -8.14
CA ASN A 97 -0.99 1.79 -8.88
C ASN A 97 -1.28 1.62 -10.38
N GLN A 98 -0.23 1.59 -11.19
CA GLN A 98 -0.26 1.44 -12.66
C GLN A 98 -0.83 2.66 -13.40
N ILE A 99 -0.69 3.86 -12.85
CA ILE A 99 -1.17 5.08 -13.51
C ILE A 99 -0.49 5.37 -14.85
N ASP A 100 0.65 4.75 -15.11
CA ASP A 100 1.38 4.87 -16.37
C ASP A 100 0.66 4.26 -17.58
N LEU A 101 -0.38 3.46 -17.31
CA LEU A 101 -1.27 2.85 -18.30
C LEU A 101 -2.58 3.63 -18.46
N LEU A 102 -2.84 4.64 -17.61
CA LEU A 102 -4.08 5.40 -17.65
C LEU A 102 -4.00 6.58 -18.62
N PRO A 103 -5.14 6.95 -19.24
CA PRO A 103 -5.27 8.23 -19.92
C PRO A 103 -5.01 9.42 -19.00
N GLU A 104 -4.56 10.52 -19.59
CA GLU A 104 -4.28 11.76 -18.88
C GLU A 104 -5.50 12.23 -18.07
N GLY A 105 -5.29 12.54 -16.78
CA GLY A 105 -6.32 13.03 -15.88
C GLY A 105 -7.13 11.95 -15.15
N GLU A 106 -7.12 10.68 -15.58
CA GLU A 106 -7.88 9.63 -14.90
C GLU A 106 -7.34 9.32 -13.50
N ALA A 107 -6.02 9.29 -13.33
CA ALA A 107 -5.39 9.13 -12.01
C ALA A 107 -5.82 10.24 -11.02
N ASN A 108 -5.96 11.48 -11.50
CA ASN A 108 -6.44 12.60 -10.69
C ASN A 108 -7.94 12.48 -10.37
N ALA A 109 -8.74 11.96 -11.30
CA ALA A 109 -10.15 11.71 -11.06
C ALA A 109 -10.37 10.63 -10.00
N LEU A 110 -9.55 9.56 -10.01
CA LEU A 110 -9.57 8.49 -9.00
C LEU A 110 -9.25 9.02 -7.60
N THR A 111 -8.15 9.77 -7.46
CA THR A 111 -7.74 10.33 -6.15
C THR A 111 -8.74 11.37 -5.62
N GLN A 112 -9.37 12.16 -6.50
CA GLN A 112 -10.43 13.08 -6.08
C GLN A 112 -11.71 12.35 -5.63
N ARG A 113 -12.07 11.26 -6.31
CA ARG A 113 -13.29 10.50 -6.00
C ARG A 113 -13.16 9.68 -4.73
N HIS A 114 -12.02 9.06 -4.50
CA HIS A 114 -11.83 8.05 -3.45
C HIS A 114 -10.84 8.47 -2.36
N GLY A 115 -10.12 9.58 -2.53
CA GLY A 115 -8.96 9.91 -1.70
C GLY A 115 -7.74 9.04 -2.04
N GLY A 116 -6.66 9.18 -1.28
CA GLY A 116 -5.43 8.39 -1.48
C GLY A 116 -4.45 9.02 -2.47
N VAL A 117 -3.51 8.20 -2.95
CA VAL A 117 -2.41 8.62 -3.83
C VAL A 117 -2.38 7.79 -5.11
N ALA A 118 -1.92 8.39 -6.20
CA ALA A 118 -1.74 7.74 -7.48
C ALA A 118 -0.25 7.51 -7.73
N VAL A 119 0.13 6.29 -8.13
CA VAL A 119 1.53 5.90 -8.34
C VAL A 119 1.70 5.04 -9.58
N SER A 120 2.90 5.08 -10.16
CA SER A 120 3.40 4.00 -11.00
C SER A 120 4.57 3.37 -10.28
N ALA A 121 4.34 2.22 -9.65
CA ALA A 121 5.42 1.47 -8.99
C ALA A 121 6.51 1.05 -9.99
N LEU A 122 6.14 0.81 -11.25
CA LEU A 122 7.06 0.45 -12.33
C LEU A 122 7.98 1.61 -12.71
N ARG A 123 7.44 2.84 -12.80
CA ARG A 123 8.21 4.03 -13.18
C ARG A 123 8.77 4.81 -11.99
N GLY A 124 8.37 4.48 -10.77
CA GLY A 124 8.68 5.22 -9.56
C GLY A 124 7.91 6.53 -9.40
N GLU A 125 6.91 6.81 -10.25
CA GLU A 125 6.09 8.02 -10.19
C GLU A 125 5.15 7.97 -8.98
N GLY A 126 5.01 9.08 -8.25
CA GLY A 126 4.09 9.20 -7.11
C GLY A 126 4.59 8.56 -5.81
N LEU A 127 5.77 7.91 -5.80
CA LEU A 127 6.28 7.25 -4.59
C LEU A 127 6.63 8.21 -3.47
N ILE A 128 7.09 9.43 -3.80
CA ILE A 128 7.38 10.46 -2.78
C ILE A 128 6.08 10.94 -2.12
N GLU A 129 5.02 11.13 -2.90
CA GLU A 129 3.70 11.50 -2.45
C GLU A 129 3.09 10.40 -1.57
N LEU A 130 3.26 9.14 -1.95
CA LEU A 130 2.90 7.98 -1.14
C LEU A 130 3.60 8.00 0.22
N LEU A 131 4.92 8.18 0.25
CA LEU A 131 5.68 8.25 1.50
C LEU A 131 5.18 9.40 2.37
N ARG A 132 5.01 10.60 1.81
CA ARG A 132 4.48 11.77 2.55
C ARG A 132 3.08 11.53 3.10
N ALA A 133 2.20 10.89 2.33
CA ALA A 133 0.87 10.53 2.79
C ALA A 133 0.95 9.53 3.95
N ALA A 134 1.79 8.50 3.85
CA ALA A 134 2.02 7.53 4.91
C ALA A 134 2.59 8.20 6.18
N GLU A 135 3.56 9.11 6.06
CA GLU A 135 4.09 9.88 7.19
C GLU A 135 2.99 10.68 7.90
N CYS A 136 2.13 11.34 7.12
CA CYS A 136 1.03 12.14 7.65
C CYS A 136 0.04 11.26 8.43
N VAL A 137 -0.28 10.07 7.93
CA VAL A 137 -1.18 9.13 8.62
C VAL A 137 -0.53 8.56 9.89
N LEU A 138 0.75 8.20 9.83
CA LEU A 138 1.47 7.61 10.97
C LEU A 138 1.76 8.61 12.09
N TRP A 139 2.04 9.88 11.76
CA TRP A 139 2.62 10.85 12.70
C TRP A 139 1.97 12.24 12.72
N GLY A 140 1.00 12.53 11.85
CA GLY A 140 0.25 13.80 11.84
C GLY A 140 1.10 15.06 11.60
N ASP A 141 0.63 16.21 12.10
CA ASP A 141 1.23 17.53 11.88
C ASP A 141 2.65 17.73 12.45
N GLN A 142 3.19 16.78 13.23
CA GLN A 142 4.60 16.80 13.63
C GLN A 142 5.56 16.67 12.45
N ALA A 143 5.07 16.23 11.28
CA ALA A 143 5.86 16.19 10.04
C ALA A 143 6.13 17.57 9.42
N LYS A 144 5.32 18.61 9.70
CA LYS A 144 5.47 19.94 9.07
C LYS A 144 6.47 20.87 9.77
N ALA A 145 6.70 20.69 11.06
CA ALA A 145 7.49 21.63 11.87
C ALA A 145 9.00 21.63 11.55
N GLU A 146 9.52 20.62 10.83
CA GLU A 146 10.96 20.42 10.65
C GLU A 146 11.43 20.39 9.18
N VAL A 147 10.55 20.58 8.18
CA VAL A 147 10.87 20.47 6.73
C VAL A 147 11.62 21.70 6.19
N GLY A 148 12.45 22.34 7.01
CA GLY A 148 13.24 23.52 6.64
C GLY A 148 14.55 23.22 5.89
N HIS A 149 14.92 21.95 5.69
CA HIS A 149 16.21 21.60 5.07
C HIS A 149 16.02 20.65 3.87
N SER A 150 16.65 21.05 2.76
CA SER A 150 16.57 20.53 1.38
C SER A 150 16.60 19.00 1.27
N LEU A 151 15.59 18.42 0.64
CA LEU A 151 15.44 16.99 0.31
C LEU A 151 15.98 16.70 -1.10
N THR A 152 17.29 16.74 -1.32
CA THR A 152 17.86 16.38 -2.65
C THR A 152 18.82 15.21 -2.67
N ASP A 153 19.44 14.77 -1.57
CA ASP A 153 20.56 13.83 -1.68
C ASP A 153 20.61 12.87 -0.49
N ASP A 154 19.98 11.67 -0.57
CA ASP A 154 20.40 10.46 0.18
C ASP A 154 19.51 9.20 0.03
N TRP A 155 18.83 9.00 -1.11
CA TRP A 155 18.12 7.74 -1.33
C TRP A 155 19.06 6.65 -1.85
N THR A 156 19.82 6.00 -0.96
CA THR A 156 20.50 4.73 -1.28
C THR A 156 19.60 3.54 -0.92
N VAL A 157 19.09 2.86 -1.95
CA VAL A 157 18.57 1.50 -1.83
C VAL A 157 19.77 0.60 -1.61
N ASP A 158 19.91 0.06 -0.41
CA ASP A 158 21.02 -0.83 -0.07
C ASP A 158 20.89 -2.10 -0.91
N GLY A 159 21.77 -2.23 -1.89
CA GLY A 159 21.75 -3.29 -2.88
C GLY A 159 22.22 -4.61 -2.27
N ARG A 160 21.27 -5.52 -2.04
CA ARG A 160 21.43 -6.99 -2.15
C ARG A 160 20.11 -7.65 -2.58
#